data_AF-A0A847CCY8-F1
#
_entry.id   AF-A0A847CCY8-F1
#
_cell.length_a   1.000
_cell.length_b   1.000
_cell.length_c   1.000
_cell.angle_alpha   90.00
_cell.angle_beta   90.00
_cell.angle_gamma   90.00
#
_symmetry.space_group_name_H-M   'P 1'
#
loop_
_entity.id
_entity.type
_entity.pdbx_description
1 polymer ?
#
loop_
_entity_poly.entity_id
_entity_poly.type
_entity_poly.pdbx_seq_one_letter_code
_entity_poly.pdbx_strand_id
1 'polypeptide(L)'
;DADGVTFAIIVDSTTNISRLQKKICDSSTGNKDCVFVIPKKYQEIKHFISEYDAVQTLMQTVNDDPVLFEDYEVIYEDLRDVLRSFIGVYTRPEKHGAIYIHNGKKKKIVRKSGLTKLLSDICDDIFELTPTINNEMINKDEPTNVTKHSREKIVSGLLRTNLEPNLGLSGNGQEVSIMRSTLINTNILVQNDSMIKLNLSPEDPLLAGLLASIEEFIVGTRKKTKKNFKLLYDELIGAKLKIGLRKGLIPIYLSVVIHKYKQDIIICDQIGQVPLTADTIEQINSKPELFTLSYINWSPQKEKYVSSLEELFANYSSDDNASTSYDHVLLLMKRWYMSLPKYSKNVRVINGITITKKDRGLISELRKNTGSYDFVFDNLPRNYGLSGVGKTLVKHIEKTKQIYDNALECLKNELAQILRNTFCTLDSSNCEKMSLTSIIRDWCEKLEPEAFEQLFSDGTNRCLKLFNEVTNDEDAFIEKTAKMATDLRIEDWDEDIITLFENNIKQYRETAESFHHEKERDISPNSDEDYELIFKEKNGDKIIKRFAKVEDSSRGELLYNAICSQLDSMGQAITEQEKRQILMEILKKMC
;
A
#
# COMPACT_ATOMS: atom_id res chain seq x y z
N ASP A 1 17.24 29.28 9.34
CA ASP A 1 17.36 28.27 10.40
C ASP A 1 18.82 28.03 10.73
N ALA A 2 19.30 28.66 11.79
CA ALA A 2 20.62 28.40 12.38
C ALA A 2 20.46 28.54 13.90
N ASP A 3 21.07 27.63 14.66
CA ASP A 3 20.99 27.62 16.14
C ASP A 3 21.70 28.82 16.78
N GLY A 4 22.55 29.49 16.00
CA GLY A 4 23.26 30.71 16.29
C GLY A 4 23.99 31.20 15.04
N VAL A 5 24.33 32.49 14.98
CA VAL A 5 24.92 33.10 13.77
C VAL A 5 26.18 33.88 14.11
N THR A 6 27.24 33.63 13.34
CA THR A 6 28.44 34.48 13.35
C THR A 6 28.37 35.47 12.20
N PHE A 7 28.20 36.75 12.50
CA PHE A 7 28.17 37.83 11.52
C PHE A 7 29.56 38.39 11.27
N ALA A 8 30.10 38.16 10.08
CA ALA A 8 31.27 38.87 9.58
C ALA A 8 30.85 40.23 9.00
N ILE A 9 31.27 41.32 9.63
CA ILE A 9 30.88 42.67 9.25
C ILE A 9 31.83 43.21 8.18
N ILE A 10 31.30 43.44 6.98
CA ILE A 10 32.03 44.07 5.87
C ILE A 10 31.91 45.59 6.01
N VAL A 11 33.04 46.28 5.95
CA VAL A 11 33.12 47.74 6.10
C VAL A 11 33.50 48.39 4.77
N ASP A 12 32.97 49.59 4.52
CA ASP A 12 33.20 50.36 3.29
C ASP A 12 34.34 51.38 3.40
N SER A 13 34.76 51.71 4.63
CA SER A 13 35.71 52.77 4.93
C SER A 13 36.34 52.61 6.31
N THR A 14 37.55 53.15 6.50
CA THR A 14 38.25 53.17 7.79
C THR A 14 37.62 54.11 8.81
N THR A 15 37.03 55.22 8.36
CA THR A 15 36.48 56.29 9.20
C THR A 15 35.28 55.87 10.06
N ASN A 16 34.62 54.75 9.73
CA ASN A 16 33.40 54.30 10.40
C ASN A 16 33.58 53.15 11.40
N ILE A 17 34.75 52.52 11.50
CA ILE A 17 34.94 51.28 12.29
C ILE A 17 34.65 51.48 13.78
N SER A 18 35.16 52.56 14.40
CA SER A 18 34.95 52.83 15.82
C SER A 18 33.49 53.14 16.15
N ARG A 19 32.79 53.86 15.27
CA ARG A 19 31.36 54.16 15.42
C ARG A 19 30.51 52.90 15.27
N LEU A 20 30.84 52.08 14.28
CA LEU A 20 30.17 50.79 14.02
C LEU A 20 30.34 49.83 15.19
N GLN A 21 31.55 49.75 15.74
CA GLN A 21 31.84 48.97 16.93
C GLN A 21 30.92 49.35 18.10
N LYS A 22 30.79 50.65 18.40
CA LYS A 22 29.93 51.12 19.49
C LYS A 22 28.47 50.75 19.22
N LYS A 23 27.98 50.99 17.99
CA LYS A 23 26.62 50.66 17.58
C LYS A 23 26.32 49.15 17.74
N ILE A 24 27.24 48.28 17.33
CA ILE A 24 27.08 46.82 17.44
C ILE A 24 27.15 46.37 18.91
N CYS A 25 28.03 46.95 19.73
CA CYS A 25 28.00 46.70 21.18
C CYS A 25 26.64 47.05 21.78
N ASP A 26 26.09 48.21 21.46
CA ASP A 26 24.80 48.63 22.00
C ASP A 26 23.67 47.71 21.50
N SER A 27 23.60 47.45 20.18
CA SER A 27 22.52 46.67 19.56
C SER A 27 22.61 45.16 19.74
N SER A 28 23.78 44.61 20.10
CA SER A 28 23.95 43.17 20.36
C SER A 28 23.64 42.78 21.80
N THR A 29 23.35 43.74 22.68
CA THR A 29 22.98 43.47 24.07
C THR A 29 21.67 42.70 24.10
N GLY A 30 21.65 41.56 24.79
CA GLY A 30 20.49 40.66 24.87
C GLY A 30 20.46 39.56 23.80
N ASN A 31 21.19 39.73 22.69
CA ASN A 31 21.32 38.71 21.64
C ASN A 31 22.42 37.72 22.03
N LYS A 32 22.02 36.60 22.64
CA LYS A 32 22.94 35.59 23.19
C LYS A 32 23.51 34.64 22.13
N ASP A 33 22.76 34.43 21.05
CA ASP A 33 22.99 33.49 19.94
C ASP A 33 23.86 34.05 18.81
N CYS A 34 24.27 35.32 18.90
CA CYS A 34 24.98 36.01 17.84
C CYS A 34 26.40 36.42 18.25
N VAL A 35 27.37 36.16 17.37
CA VAL A 35 28.73 36.68 17.48
C VAL A 35 29.01 37.61 16.31
N PHE A 36 29.46 38.83 16.60
CA PHE A 36 29.80 39.81 15.58
C PHE A 36 31.31 39.94 15.47
N VAL A 37 31.82 39.88 14.24
CA VAL A 37 33.25 39.98 13.92
C VAL A 37 33.48 41.20 13.05
N ILE A 38 34.19 42.19 13.59
CA ILE A 38 34.46 43.47 12.93
C ILE A 38 35.95 43.56 12.61
N PRO A 39 36.37 43.88 11.38
CA PRO A 39 37.78 44.07 11.06
C PRO A 39 38.30 45.34 11.72
N LYS A 40 39.57 45.35 12.12
CA LYS A 40 40.23 46.53 12.71
C LYS A 40 40.62 47.58 11.67
N LYS A 41 40.76 47.16 10.41
CA LYS A 41 41.15 48.01 9.29
C LYS A 41 40.26 47.67 8.10
N TYR A 42 39.95 48.69 7.30
CA TYR A 42 39.34 48.49 6.00
C TYR A 42 40.36 47.85 5.05
N GLN A 43 39.89 46.91 4.24
CA GLN A 43 40.62 46.32 3.14
C GLN A 43 39.68 46.33 1.94
N GLU A 44 40.11 46.94 0.83
CA GLU A 44 39.37 46.89 -0.41
C GLU A 44 39.38 45.46 -0.96
N ILE A 45 38.21 44.88 -1.18
CA ILE A 45 38.06 43.51 -1.70
C ILE A 45 37.14 43.43 -2.92
N LYS A 46 36.39 44.50 -3.21
CA LYS A 46 35.30 44.49 -4.20
C LYS A 46 35.80 44.22 -5.61
N HIS A 47 36.94 44.82 -6.00
CA HIS A 47 37.56 44.57 -7.29
C HIS A 47 37.90 43.09 -7.47
N PHE A 48 38.61 42.49 -6.49
CA PHE A 48 39.01 41.09 -6.53
C PHE A 48 37.82 40.12 -6.55
N ILE A 49 36.72 40.42 -5.86
CA ILE A 49 35.49 39.60 -5.93
C ILE A 49 34.88 39.66 -7.33
N SER A 50 34.84 40.86 -7.93
CA SER A 50 34.25 41.04 -9.27
C SER A 50 35.10 40.33 -10.33
N GLU A 51 36.41 40.38 -10.18
CA GLU A 51 37.37 39.69 -11.04
C GLU A 51 37.28 38.16 -10.87
N TYR A 52 37.16 37.68 -9.63
CA TYR A 52 36.99 36.26 -9.34
C TYR A 52 35.70 35.69 -9.96
N ASP A 53 34.59 36.42 -9.85
CA ASP A 53 33.31 36.05 -10.47
C ASP A 53 33.38 36.04 -12.00
N ALA A 54 34.07 37.03 -12.58
CA ALA A 54 34.30 37.11 -14.02
C ALA A 54 35.14 35.91 -14.51
N VAL A 55 36.25 35.58 -13.85
CA VAL A 55 37.11 34.44 -14.19
C VAL A 55 36.36 33.12 -14.03
N GLN A 56 35.63 32.94 -12.93
CA GLN A 56 34.82 31.74 -12.70
C GLN A 56 33.77 31.55 -13.82
N THR A 57 33.15 32.64 -14.28
CA THR A 57 32.21 32.61 -15.41
C THR A 57 32.92 32.27 -16.72
N LEU A 58 34.07 32.89 -16.99
CA LEU A 58 34.86 32.63 -18.20
C LEU A 58 35.32 31.17 -18.28
N MET A 59 35.75 30.56 -17.17
CA MET A 59 36.12 29.14 -17.11
C MET A 59 35.00 28.20 -17.53
N GLN A 60 33.72 28.55 -17.28
CA GLN A 60 32.57 27.76 -17.73
C GLN A 60 32.28 27.89 -19.22
N THR A 61 32.87 28.88 -19.90
CA THR A 61 32.65 29.16 -21.33
C THR A 61 33.76 28.62 -22.22
N VAL A 62 34.88 28.17 -21.66
CA VAL A 62 35.98 27.59 -22.43
C VAL A 62 35.58 26.21 -22.93
N ASN A 63 35.47 26.07 -24.24
CA ASN A 63 35.31 24.79 -24.93
C ASN A 63 36.56 24.52 -25.76
N ASP A 64 37.15 23.33 -25.61
CA ASP A 64 38.23 22.81 -26.45
C ASP A 64 39.52 23.66 -26.54
N ASP A 65 39.81 24.51 -25.55
CA ASP A 65 41.11 25.19 -25.39
C ASP A 65 41.71 24.92 -23.99
N PRO A 66 42.52 23.86 -23.85
CA PRO A 66 43.10 23.50 -22.56
C PRO A 66 44.14 24.53 -22.07
N VAL A 67 44.82 25.24 -22.99
CA VAL A 67 45.84 26.24 -22.61
C VAL A 67 45.16 27.45 -21.99
N LEU A 68 44.07 27.94 -22.61
CA LEU A 68 43.28 29.04 -22.06
C LEU A 68 42.63 28.68 -20.71
N PHE A 69 42.19 27.43 -20.56
CA PHE A 69 41.66 26.96 -19.28
C PHE A 69 42.73 26.97 -18.17
N GLU A 70 43.94 26.47 -18.46
CA GLU A 70 45.07 26.53 -17.52
C GLU A 70 45.41 27.96 -17.12
N ASP A 71 45.44 28.91 -18.08
CA ASP A 71 45.67 30.34 -17.79
C ASP A 71 44.61 30.91 -16.84
N TYR A 72 43.33 30.59 -17.06
CA TYR A 72 42.25 31.01 -16.14
C TYR A 72 42.32 30.34 -14.78
N GLU A 73 42.71 29.07 -14.72
CA GLU A 73 42.85 28.33 -13.46
C GLU A 73 43.92 28.97 -12.56
N VAL A 74 45.04 29.42 -13.14
CA VAL A 74 46.10 30.14 -12.41
C VAL A 74 45.56 31.44 -11.80
N ILE A 75 44.86 32.26 -12.60
CA ILE A 75 44.27 33.53 -12.12
C ILE A 75 43.21 33.26 -11.05
N TYR A 76 42.39 32.22 -11.25
CA TYR A 76 41.36 31.82 -10.30
C TYR A 76 41.95 31.45 -8.94
N GLU A 77 43.01 30.62 -8.89
CA GLU A 77 43.65 30.24 -7.63
C GLU A 77 44.34 31.43 -6.94
N ASP A 78 44.98 32.33 -7.70
CA ASP A 78 45.55 33.57 -7.14
C ASP A 78 44.48 34.45 -6.47
N LEU A 79 43.36 34.69 -7.16
CA LEU A 79 42.22 35.45 -6.61
C LEU A 79 41.59 34.72 -5.41
N ARG A 80 41.50 33.40 -5.47
CA ARG A 80 40.99 32.57 -4.36
C ARG A 80 41.83 32.74 -3.11
N ASP A 81 43.15 32.84 -3.24
CA ASP A 81 44.05 33.05 -2.11
C ASP A 81 43.94 34.46 -1.53
N VAL A 82 43.71 35.49 -2.36
CA VAL A 82 43.35 36.84 -1.89
C VAL A 82 42.07 36.80 -1.06
N LEU A 83 41.02 36.14 -1.55
CA LEU A 83 39.73 35.99 -0.85
C LEU A 83 39.89 35.19 0.46
N ARG A 84 40.64 34.09 0.44
CA ARG A 84 40.96 33.30 1.66
C ARG A 84 41.71 34.14 2.68
N SER A 85 42.63 34.98 2.25
CA SER A 85 43.37 35.87 3.14
C SER A 85 42.44 36.89 3.81
N PHE A 86 41.53 37.49 3.03
CA PHE A 86 40.49 38.40 3.51
C PHE A 86 39.54 37.74 4.51
N ILE A 87 38.94 36.59 4.17
CA ILE A 87 38.08 35.81 5.09
C ILE A 87 38.86 35.38 6.34
N GLY A 88 40.15 35.10 6.19
CA GLY A 88 41.07 34.78 7.27
C GLY A 88 41.16 35.88 8.34
N VAL A 89 40.92 37.16 8.00
CA VAL A 89 40.89 38.26 8.98
C VAL A 89 39.80 38.04 10.04
N TYR A 90 38.66 37.47 9.62
CA TYR A 90 37.50 37.23 10.47
C TYR A 90 37.59 35.89 11.22
N THR A 91 38.07 34.85 10.53
CA THR A 91 38.02 33.47 11.00
C THR A 91 39.27 33.00 11.74
N ARG A 92 40.39 33.75 11.65
CA ARG A 92 41.68 33.43 12.29
C ARG A 92 42.06 34.50 13.33
N PRO A 93 41.59 34.39 14.59
CA PRO A 93 41.88 35.36 15.64
C PRO A 93 43.38 35.63 15.86
N GLU A 94 44.24 34.64 15.57
CA GLU A 94 45.71 34.74 15.62
C GLU A 94 46.31 35.77 14.65
N LYS A 95 45.61 36.17 13.59
CA LYS A 95 46.02 37.29 12.73
C LYS A 95 45.82 38.65 13.42
N HIS A 96 45.11 38.69 14.55
CA HIS A 96 44.78 39.90 15.30
C HIS A 96 44.08 40.98 14.47
N GLY A 97 43.48 40.62 13.32
CA GLY A 97 42.90 41.53 12.34
C GLY A 97 41.46 41.95 12.63
N ALA A 98 40.77 41.28 13.56
CA ALA A 98 39.38 41.54 13.89
C ALA A 98 39.13 41.71 15.40
N ILE A 99 37.93 42.21 15.72
CA ILE A 99 37.36 42.35 17.06
C ILE A 99 36.10 41.49 17.11
N TYR A 100 36.00 40.67 18.15
CA TYR A 100 34.86 39.80 18.40
C TYR A 100 33.96 40.43 19.46
N ILE A 101 32.65 40.47 19.20
CA ILE A 101 31.65 41.03 20.11
C ILE A 101 30.56 39.99 20.31
N HIS A 102 30.19 39.76 21.58
CA HIS A 102 29.11 38.87 21.97
C HIS A 102 28.35 39.48 23.14
N ASN A 103 27.02 39.50 23.04
CA ASN A 103 26.11 40.05 24.04
C ASN A 103 26.55 41.44 24.56
N GLY A 104 26.80 42.35 23.62
CA GLY A 104 27.26 43.72 23.87
C GLY A 104 28.69 43.90 24.35
N LYS A 105 29.44 42.82 24.60
CA LYS A 105 30.80 42.88 25.16
C LYS A 105 31.85 42.42 24.17
N LYS A 106 32.98 43.16 24.14
CA LYS A 106 34.17 42.75 23.38
C LYS A 106 34.77 41.50 24.03
N LYS A 107 35.06 40.48 23.22
CA LYS A 107 35.71 39.25 23.64
C LYS A 107 37.16 39.26 23.18
N LYS A 108 38.09 38.98 24.10
CA LYS A 108 39.51 38.90 23.79
C LYS A 108 39.83 37.49 23.29
N ILE A 109 39.89 37.33 21.96
CA ILE A 109 40.19 36.06 21.31
C ILE A 109 41.50 36.20 20.53
N VAL A 110 42.47 35.36 20.85
CA VAL A 110 43.85 35.43 20.30
C VAL A 110 44.22 34.24 19.43
N ARG A 111 43.42 33.18 19.44
CA ARG A 111 43.65 31.95 18.69
C ARG A 111 42.32 31.33 18.27
N LYS A 112 42.31 30.58 17.17
CA LYS A 112 41.14 29.83 16.67
C LYS A 112 40.42 29.02 17.76
N SER A 113 41.14 28.30 18.62
CA SER A 113 40.50 27.51 19.70
C SER A 113 39.77 28.38 20.74
N GLY A 114 40.14 29.65 20.90
CA GLY A 114 39.39 30.58 21.74
C GLY A 114 38.07 31.01 21.10
N LEU A 115 38.01 31.11 19.77
CA LEU A 115 36.77 31.36 19.05
C LEU A 115 35.86 30.14 19.12
N THR A 116 36.39 28.95 18.86
CA THR A 116 35.64 27.69 19.03
C THR A 116 35.10 27.55 20.44
N LYS A 117 35.92 27.82 21.47
CA LYS A 117 35.47 27.80 22.86
C LYS A 117 34.33 28.78 23.13
N LEU A 118 34.44 30.04 22.66
CA LEU A 118 33.35 31.01 22.82
C LEU A 118 32.04 30.50 22.20
N LEU A 119 32.11 29.92 21.00
CA LEU A 119 30.92 29.38 20.33
C LEU A 119 30.35 28.18 21.09
N SER A 120 31.19 27.28 21.60
CA SER A 120 30.77 26.17 22.46
C SER A 120 30.10 26.67 23.75
N ASP A 121 30.73 27.61 24.46
CA ASP A 121 30.18 28.19 25.69
C ASP A 121 28.80 28.83 25.44
N ILE A 122 28.60 29.46 24.27
CA ILE A 122 27.30 30.03 23.86
C ILE A 122 26.26 28.92 23.65
N CYS A 123 26.63 27.85 22.94
CA CYS A 123 25.73 26.72 22.71
C CYS A 123 25.35 26.03 24.03
N ASP A 124 26.31 25.81 24.93
CA ASP A 124 26.07 25.20 26.24
C ASP A 124 25.15 26.08 27.10
N ASP A 125 25.28 27.40 27.04
CA ASP A 125 24.41 28.35 27.74
C ASP A 125 22.98 28.40 27.18
N ILE A 126 22.82 28.29 25.85
CA ILE A 126 21.52 28.38 25.17
C ILE A 126 20.79 27.05 25.21
N PHE A 127 21.52 25.94 25.09
CA PHE A 127 20.99 24.59 24.96
C PHE A 127 21.48 23.66 26.09
N GLU A 128 21.46 24.17 27.33
CA GLU A 128 21.95 23.46 28.52
C GLU A 128 21.25 22.11 28.80
N LEU A 129 20.09 21.86 28.17
CA LEU A 129 19.30 20.64 28.33
C LEU A 129 19.47 19.64 27.16
N THR A 130 20.47 19.84 26.29
CA THR A 130 20.76 18.95 25.16
C THR A 130 21.32 17.60 25.62
N PRO A 131 20.67 16.46 25.36
CA PRO A 131 21.26 15.15 25.66
C PRO A 131 22.45 14.83 24.76
N THR A 132 23.45 14.13 25.30
CA THR A 132 24.64 13.73 24.54
C THR A 132 24.41 12.40 23.82
N ILE A 133 24.39 12.43 22.49
CA ILE A 133 24.15 11.24 21.65
C ILE A 133 25.33 11.01 20.72
N ASN A 134 26.05 9.91 20.97
CA ASN A 134 27.29 9.56 20.28
C ASN A 134 27.03 8.84 18.96
N ASN A 135 26.47 9.56 17.98
CA ASN A 135 26.34 9.06 16.61
C ASN A 135 26.25 10.21 15.60
N GLU A 136 27.38 10.60 15.03
CA GLU A 136 27.47 11.73 14.09
C GLU A 136 26.67 11.52 12.81
N MET A 137 26.42 10.28 12.40
CA MET A 137 25.71 10.00 11.14
C MET A 137 24.25 10.43 11.24
N ILE A 138 23.62 10.18 12.38
CA ILE A 138 22.21 10.53 12.64
C ILE A 138 22.05 11.87 13.35
N ASN A 139 23.03 12.32 14.14
CA ASN A 139 22.97 13.58 14.87
C ASN A 139 23.26 14.80 13.95
N LYS A 140 22.39 15.00 12.95
CA LYS A 140 22.45 16.04 11.92
C LYS A 140 21.03 16.49 11.57
N ASP A 141 20.87 17.72 11.08
CA ASP A 141 19.56 18.18 10.60
C ASP A 141 19.17 17.54 9.27
N GLU A 142 20.15 17.30 8.42
CA GLU A 142 19.98 16.61 7.14
C GLU A 142 20.87 15.36 7.08
N PRO A 143 20.42 14.22 7.65
CA PRO A 143 21.11 12.95 7.46
C PRO A 143 21.09 12.53 5.98
N THR A 144 22.07 11.71 5.58
CA THR A 144 22.09 11.14 4.22
C THR A 144 20.90 10.22 3.98
N ASN A 145 20.54 9.96 2.73
CA ASN A 145 19.44 9.04 2.40
C ASN A 145 19.66 7.63 2.96
N VAL A 146 20.92 7.16 3.00
CA VAL A 146 21.28 5.88 3.63
C VAL A 146 20.94 5.90 5.12
N THR A 147 21.32 6.97 5.83
CA THR A 147 20.98 7.14 7.25
C THR A 147 19.48 7.25 7.49
N LYS A 148 18.73 7.95 6.61
CA LYS A 148 17.27 8.04 6.69
C LYS A 148 16.61 6.66 6.57
N HIS A 149 17.07 5.84 5.62
CA HIS A 149 16.56 4.48 5.46
C HIS A 149 16.93 3.56 6.65
N SER A 150 18.14 3.69 7.20
CA SER A 150 18.50 3.00 8.45
C SER A 150 17.61 3.42 9.63
N ARG A 151 17.28 4.71 9.75
CA ARG A 151 16.33 5.22 10.75
C ARG A 151 14.91 4.67 10.54
N GLU A 152 14.44 4.59 9.29
CA GLU A 152 13.13 4.05 8.94
C GLU A 152 12.94 2.62 9.44
N LYS A 153 13.98 1.76 9.32
CA LYS A 153 13.96 0.41 9.89
C LYS A 153 13.83 0.41 11.41
N ILE A 154 14.55 1.29 12.10
CA ILE A 154 14.49 1.43 13.57
C ILE A 154 13.08 1.89 13.99
N VAL A 155 12.57 2.93 13.34
CA VAL A 155 11.21 3.46 13.60
C VAL A 155 10.16 2.39 13.34
N SER A 156 10.27 1.65 12.24
CA SER A 156 9.34 0.55 11.93
C SER A 156 9.29 -0.48 13.05
N GLY A 157 10.46 -0.90 13.56
CA GLY A 157 10.54 -1.82 14.68
C GLY A 157 10.01 -1.24 16.00
N LEU A 158 10.22 0.06 16.25
CA LEU A 158 9.65 0.75 17.41
C LEU A 158 8.12 0.86 17.35
N LEU A 159 7.51 0.92 16.16
CA LEU A 159 6.06 1.09 16.00
C LEU A 159 5.30 -0.25 15.96
N ARG A 160 5.98 -1.40 16.01
CA ARG A 160 5.34 -2.72 16.11
C ARG A 160 4.53 -2.86 17.41
N THR A 161 3.50 -3.70 17.40
CA THR A 161 2.71 -3.99 18.61
C THR A 161 3.58 -4.65 19.68
N ASN A 162 4.26 -5.74 19.31
CA ASN A 162 5.21 -6.45 20.17
C ASN A 162 6.65 -6.07 19.77
N LEU A 163 7.47 -5.70 20.75
CA LEU A 163 8.88 -5.39 20.51
C LEU A 163 9.70 -6.67 20.43
N GLU A 164 10.49 -6.79 19.38
CA GLU A 164 11.40 -7.90 19.16
C GLU A 164 12.83 -7.59 19.65
N PRO A 165 13.67 -8.60 19.92
CA PRO A 165 15.08 -8.38 20.23
C PRO A 165 15.74 -7.53 19.15
N ASN A 166 16.46 -6.48 19.56
CA ASN A 166 17.07 -5.50 18.65
C ASN A 166 16.10 -4.92 17.61
N LEU A 167 14.81 -4.82 17.93
CA LEU A 167 13.75 -4.34 17.02
C LEU A 167 13.64 -5.18 15.72
N GLY A 168 14.06 -6.45 15.77
CA GLY A 168 14.14 -7.33 14.59
C GLY A 168 15.32 -7.04 13.66
N LEU A 169 16.26 -6.18 14.09
CA LEU A 169 17.47 -5.86 13.33
C LEU A 169 18.60 -6.85 13.67
N SER A 170 19.34 -7.27 12.66
CA SER A 170 20.47 -8.21 12.79
C SER A 170 21.71 -7.72 12.03
N GLY A 171 22.86 -8.33 12.32
CA GLY A 171 24.14 -7.98 11.69
C GLY A 171 24.80 -6.73 12.28
N ASN A 172 25.60 -6.05 11.44
CA ASN A 172 26.43 -4.90 11.82
C ASN A 172 26.19 -3.66 10.93
N GLY A 173 24.99 -3.54 10.36
CA GLY A 173 24.62 -2.40 9.50
C GLY A 173 24.57 -1.06 10.26
N GLN A 174 24.43 0.03 9.50
CA GLN A 174 24.33 1.39 10.05
C GLN A 174 23.12 1.52 11.00
N GLU A 175 22.01 0.85 10.70
CA GLU A 175 20.81 0.78 11.54
C GLU A 175 21.10 0.18 12.93
N VAL A 176 21.96 -0.84 13.01
CA VAL A 176 22.34 -1.49 14.28
C VAL A 176 23.23 -0.56 15.09
N SER A 177 24.17 0.14 14.44
CA SER A 177 25.01 1.14 15.10
C SER A 177 24.20 2.30 15.66
N ILE A 178 23.27 2.85 14.87
CA ILE A 178 22.35 3.91 15.29
C ILE A 178 21.50 3.43 16.47
N MET A 179 20.79 2.31 16.32
CA MET A 179 19.95 1.73 17.39
C MET A 179 20.74 1.55 18.70
N ARG A 180 21.94 0.97 18.64
CA ARG A 180 22.77 0.77 19.83
C ARG A 180 23.10 2.10 20.52
N SER A 181 23.57 3.08 19.75
CA SER A 181 23.97 4.39 20.27
C SER A 181 22.81 5.25 20.79
N THR A 182 21.61 5.14 20.20
CA THR A 182 20.47 6.00 20.54
C THR A 182 19.50 5.36 21.52
N LEU A 183 19.42 4.03 21.59
CA LEU A 183 18.43 3.30 22.38
C LEU A 183 19.01 2.34 23.42
N ILE A 184 19.99 1.51 23.05
CA ILE A 184 20.51 0.46 23.96
C ILE A 184 21.50 1.06 24.96
N ASN A 185 22.53 1.75 24.48
CA ASN A 185 23.57 2.36 25.32
C ASN A 185 23.01 3.47 26.22
N THR A 186 21.89 4.06 25.84
CA THR A 186 21.15 5.09 26.59
C THR A 186 20.11 4.49 27.54
N ASN A 187 19.99 3.16 27.60
CA ASN A 187 19.05 2.43 28.45
C ASN A 187 17.57 2.78 28.20
N ILE A 188 17.24 3.20 26.97
CA ILE A 188 15.86 3.40 26.51
C ILE A 188 15.25 2.07 26.07
N LEU A 189 15.96 1.27 25.27
CA LEU A 189 15.52 -0.06 24.89
C LEU A 189 16.17 -1.08 25.83
N VAL A 190 15.38 -1.57 26.78
CA VAL A 190 15.82 -2.56 27.77
C VAL A 190 15.42 -3.94 27.28
N GLN A 191 16.40 -4.82 27.09
CA GLN A 191 16.23 -6.20 26.64
C GLN A 191 16.78 -7.12 27.72
N ASN A 192 15.88 -7.78 28.46
CA ASN A 192 16.24 -8.84 29.40
C ASN A 192 15.69 -10.18 28.88
N ASP A 193 16.21 -11.31 29.36
CA ASP A 193 15.82 -12.66 28.92
C ASP A 193 14.30 -12.93 28.99
N SER A 194 13.57 -12.19 29.82
CA SER A 194 12.12 -12.35 30.03
C SER A 194 11.25 -11.23 29.44
N MET A 195 11.80 -10.06 29.09
CA MET A 195 10.98 -8.93 28.62
C MET A 195 11.79 -7.89 27.84
N ILE A 196 11.18 -7.39 26.77
CA ILE A 196 11.67 -6.25 25.99
C ILE A 196 10.73 -5.08 26.24
N LYS A 197 11.28 -3.95 26.68
CA LYS A 197 10.48 -2.76 27.01
C LYS A 197 11.22 -1.46 26.67
N LEU A 198 10.44 -0.40 26.51
CA LEU A 198 10.94 0.96 26.38
C LEU A 198 10.90 1.66 27.75
N ASN A 199 12.03 2.16 28.19
CA ASN A 199 12.19 3.01 29.36
C ASN A 199 12.12 4.48 28.94
N LEU A 200 11.10 5.20 29.40
CA LEU A 200 10.94 6.63 29.13
C LEU A 200 11.64 7.54 30.15
N SER A 201 12.28 6.94 31.16
CA SER A 201 13.03 7.66 32.20
C SER A 201 14.41 7.01 32.38
N PRO A 202 15.31 7.14 31.38
CA PRO A 202 16.69 6.68 31.50
C PRO A 202 17.44 7.44 32.60
N GLU A 203 18.60 6.92 33.00
CA GLU A 203 19.41 7.49 34.09
C GLU A 203 19.95 8.89 33.76
N ASP A 204 20.23 9.15 32.48
CA ASP A 204 20.63 10.48 32.02
C ASP A 204 19.44 11.46 32.13
N PRO A 205 19.53 12.48 33.01
CA PRO A 205 18.43 13.41 33.25
C PRO A 205 18.11 14.28 32.04
N LEU A 206 19.08 14.56 31.16
CA LEU A 206 18.84 15.35 29.94
C LEU A 206 18.02 14.56 28.94
N LEU A 207 18.36 13.27 28.77
CA LEU A 207 17.62 12.38 27.89
C LEU A 207 16.22 12.07 28.44
N ALA A 208 16.09 11.87 29.75
CA ALA A 208 14.80 11.73 30.42
C ALA A 208 13.94 12.99 30.25
N GLY A 209 14.54 14.19 30.37
CA GLY A 209 13.86 15.46 30.14
C GLY A 209 13.38 15.63 28.69
N LEU A 210 14.17 15.19 27.71
CA LEU A 210 13.76 15.15 26.30
C LEU A 210 12.52 14.26 26.11
N LEU A 211 12.55 13.02 26.60
CA LEU A 211 11.44 12.08 26.45
C LEU A 211 10.18 12.58 27.19
N ALA A 212 10.35 13.16 28.38
CA ALA A 212 9.26 13.78 29.13
C ALA A 212 8.63 14.95 28.37
N SER A 213 9.42 15.76 27.66
CA SER A 213 8.90 16.87 26.84
C SER A 213 8.02 16.37 25.69
N ILE A 214 8.44 15.30 25.02
CA ILE A 214 7.64 14.63 23.99
C ILE A 214 6.37 14.02 24.59
N GLU A 215 6.49 13.36 25.75
CA GLU A 215 5.37 12.77 26.48
C GLU A 215 4.34 13.83 26.90
N GLU A 216 4.78 14.99 27.40
CA GLU A 216 3.90 16.11 27.75
C GLU A 216 3.17 16.68 26.54
N PHE A 217 3.83 16.74 25.37
CA PHE A 217 3.16 17.13 24.14
C PHE A 217 1.98 16.20 23.83
N ILE A 218 2.22 14.88 23.87
CA ILE A 218 1.22 13.83 23.62
C ILE A 218 0.13 13.86 24.68
N VAL A 219 0.45 13.72 25.97
CA VAL A 219 -0.54 13.69 27.07
C VAL A 219 -1.31 15.01 27.17
N GLY A 220 -0.67 16.14 26.86
CA GLY A 220 -1.33 17.43 26.83
C GLY A 220 -2.41 17.57 25.76
N THR A 221 -2.48 16.66 24.78
CA THR A 221 -3.62 16.56 23.85
C THR A 221 -4.89 16.05 24.54
N ARG A 222 -4.84 15.42 25.72
CA ARG A 222 -6.06 15.06 26.47
C ARG A 222 -6.93 16.27 26.83
N LYS A 223 -6.31 17.46 26.96
CA LYS A 223 -6.98 18.73 27.31
C LYS A 223 -7.44 19.55 26.11
N LYS A 224 -6.99 19.22 24.89
CA LYS A 224 -7.25 19.99 23.65
C LYS A 224 -7.73 19.03 22.56
N THR A 225 -8.68 19.42 21.73
CA THR A 225 -9.19 18.51 20.68
C THR A 225 -8.11 18.01 19.73
N LYS A 226 -7.17 18.89 19.31
CA LYS A 226 -6.02 18.56 18.46
C LYS A 226 -4.80 19.43 18.81
N LYS A 227 -3.58 18.93 18.62
CA LYS A 227 -2.33 19.73 18.63
C LYS A 227 -1.54 19.52 17.34
N ASN A 228 -0.91 20.57 16.83
CA ASN A 228 -0.07 20.50 15.64
C ASN A 228 1.38 20.09 16.02
N PHE A 229 2.01 19.22 15.22
CA PHE A 229 3.37 18.75 15.49
C PHE A 229 4.42 19.86 15.37
N LYS A 230 4.17 20.94 14.63
CA LYS A 230 5.06 22.11 14.58
C LYS A 230 5.42 22.62 15.98
N LEU A 231 4.47 22.62 16.92
CA LEU A 231 4.71 23.07 18.29
C LEU A 231 5.78 22.22 18.99
N LEU A 232 5.73 20.90 18.80
CA LEU A 232 6.73 19.99 19.34
C LEU A 232 8.10 20.25 18.70
N TYR A 233 8.15 20.37 17.37
CA TYR A 233 9.42 20.58 16.66
C TYR A 233 10.08 21.93 17.02
N ASP A 234 9.29 23.00 17.11
CA ASP A 234 9.77 24.32 17.54
C ASP A 234 10.33 24.27 18.99
N GLU A 235 9.76 23.42 19.84
CA GLU A 235 10.20 23.23 21.23
C GLU A 235 11.46 22.36 21.36
N LEU A 236 11.56 21.27 20.59
CA LEU A 236 12.71 20.36 20.62
C LEU A 236 13.96 20.94 19.94
N ILE A 237 13.79 21.67 18.83
CA ILE A 237 14.89 22.23 18.05
C ILE A 237 15.27 23.61 18.59
N GLY A 238 14.27 24.40 19.01
CA GLY A 238 14.49 25.78 19.41
C GLY A 238 15.14 25.96 20.78
N ALA A 239 15.61 27.18 21.04
CA ALA A 239 16.18 27.58 22.32
C ALA A 239 15.16 27.66 23.47
N LYS A 240 13.85 27.59 23.19
CA LYS A 240 12.77 27.78 24.17
C LYS A 240 12.84 26.77 25.32
N LEU A 241 13.01 25.49 25.00
CA LEU A 241 13.23 24.43 26.00
C LEU A 241 14.71 24.15 26.26
N LYS A 242 15.62 24.91 25.64
CA LYS A 242 17.08 24.72 25.73
C LYS A 242 17.55 23.30 25.34
N ILE A 243 16.83 22.62 24.44
CA ILE A 243 17.15 21.24 24.03
C ILE A 243 18.02 21.20 22.77
N GLY A 244 17.76 22.03 21.75
CA GLY A 244 18.62 22.12 20.56
C GLY A 244 18.79 20.81 19.78
N LEU A 245 17.76 19.95 19.72
CA LEU A 245 17.88 18.61 19.13
C LEU A 245 17.95 18.68 17.61
N ARG A 246 18.86 17.90 17.01
CA ARG A 246 18.94 17.75 15.55
C ARG A 246 17.77 16.95 14.99
N LYS A 247 17.25 17.37 13.83
CA LYS A 247 16.10 16.71 13.15
C LYS A 247 16.34 15.22 12.86
N GLY A 248 17.58 14.81 12.67
CA GLY A 248 17.93 13.41 12.46
C GLY A 248 17.46 12.48 13.58
N LEU A 249 17.43 12.96 14.83
CA LEU A 249 17.14 12.18 16.02
C LEU A 249 15.65 12.15 16.41
N ILE A 250 14.90 13.19 16.05
CA ILE A 250 13.51 13.38 16.49
C ILE A 250 12.62 12.16 16.19
N PRO A 251 12.63 11.56 14.98
CA PRO A 251 11.76 10.40 14.69
C PRO A 251 11.97 9.21 15.62
N ILE A 252 13.21 8.97 16.06
CA ILE A 252 13.53 7.83 16.95
C ILE A 252 12.88 8.06 18.30
N TYR A 253 13.15 9.21 18.94
CA TYR A 253 12.61 9.52 20.26
C TYR A 253 11.10 9.76 20.25
N LEU A 254 10.57 10.37 19.18
CA LEU A 254 9.13 10.50 18.99
C LEU A 254 8.46 9.12 18.93
N SER A 255 9.03 8.18 18.18
CA SER A 255 8.49 6.81 18.06
C SER A 255 8.57 6.03 19.37
N VAL A 256 9.64 6.21 20.15
CA VAL A 256 9.78 5.63 21.49
C VAL A 256 8.61 6.04 22.39
N VAL A 257 8.29 7.33 22.45
CA VAL A 257 7.19 7.82 23.30
C VAL A 257 5.83 7.44 22.70
N ILE A 258 5.65 7.58 21.38
CA ILE A 258 4.42 7.18 20.69
C ILE A 258 4.08 5.71 20.94
N HIS A 259 5.07 4.81 20.99
CA HIS A 259 4.82 3.39 21.24
C HIS A 259 3.98 3.13 22.49
N LYS A 260 4.21 3.89 23.57
CA LYS A 260 3.45 3.80 24.83
C LYS A 260 1.99 4.25 24.68
N TYR A 261 1.72 5.20 23.79
CA TYR A 261 0.42 5.85 23.63
C TYR A 261 -0.30 5.48 22.33
N LYS A 262 0.26 4.57 21.51
CA LYS A 262 -0.21 4.32 20.13
C LYS A 262 -1.68 3.91 20.02
N GLN A 263 -2.23 3.22 21.03
CA GLN A 263 -3.66 2.87 21.06
C GLN A 263 -4.58 4.06 21.39
N ASP A 264 -4.03 5.09 22.03
CA ASP A 264 -4.78 6.22 22.56
C ASP A 264 -4.62 7.49 21.71
N ILE A 265 -4.01 7.42 20.54
CA ILE A 265 -3.76 8.59 19.70
C ILE A 265 -4.20 8.37 18.26
N ILE A 266 -4.50 9.48 17.59
CA ILE A 266 -4.74 9.55 16.14
C ILE A 266 -3.84 10.63 15.58
N ILE A 267 -3.15 10.31 14.49
CA ILE A 267 -2.42 11.28 13.68
C ILE A 267 -3.28 11.61 12.46
N CYS A 268 -3.46 12.90 12.20
CA CYS A 268 -4.15 13.38 11.00
C CYS A 268 -3.24 14.29 10.19
N ASP A 269 -3.34 14.20 8.87
CA ASP A 269 -2.85 15.21 7.94
C ASP A 269 -3.96 16.23 7.62
N GLN A 270 -3.87 16.92 6.48
CA GLN A 270 -4.89 17.87 6.02
C GLN A 270 -6.17 17.22 5.50
N ILE A 271 -6.11 15.95 5.09
CA ILE A 271 -7.23 15.21 4.47
C ILE A 271 -7.97 14.39 5.54
N GLY A 272 -7.24 13.75 6.45
CA GLY A 272 -7.85 12.89 7.47
C GLY A 272 -6.83 12.13 8.31
N GLN A 273 -7.27 11.06 8.95
CA GLN A 273 -6.37 10.17 9.69
C GLN A 273 -5.38 9.48 8.73
N VAL A 274 -4.12 9.44 9.15
CA VAL A 274 -3.04 8.70 8.48
C VAL A 274 -2.62 7.50 9.35
N PRO A 275 -2.16 6.40 8.75
CA PRO A 275 -1.71 5.23 9.51
C PRO A 275 -0.44 5.56 10.30
N LEU A 276 -0.24 4.94 11.46
CA LEU A 276 0.97 5.14 12.25
C LEU A 276 2.12 4.30 11.68
N THR A 277 2.87 4.86 10.74
CA THR A 277 3.98 4.15 10.06
C THR A 277 5.29 4.94 10.13
N ALA A 278 6.41 4.28 9.83
CA ALA A 278 7.71 4.95 9.75
C ALA A 278 7.73 6.08 8.70
N ASP A 279 7.09 5.85 7.54
CA ASP A 279 6.90 6.88 6.52
C ASP A 279 6.12 8.08 7.06
N THR A 280 5.03 7.86 7.80
CA THR A 280 4.27 8.95 8.43
C THR A 280 5.11 9.74 9.43
N ILE A 281 5.93 9.09 10.26
CA ILE A 281 6.85 9.79 11.17
C ILE A 281 7.91 10.59 10.38
N GLU A 282 8.39 10.07 9.25
CA GLU A 282 9.34 10.78 8.37
C GLU A 282 8.70 12.00 7.70
N GLN A 283 7.45 11.89 7.27
CA GLN A 283 6.67 12.99 6.72
C GLN A 283 6.43 14.09 7.77
N ILE A 284 6.10 13.70 9.01
CA ILE A 284 6.01 14.63 10.16
C ILE A 284 7.36 15.33 10.37
N ASN A 285 8.48 14.60 10.30
CA ASN A 285 9.81 15.19 10.45
C ASN A 285 10.18 16.17 9.35
N SER A 286 9.67 15.94 8.14
CA SER A 286 9.89 16.81 6.99
C SER A 286 9.03 18.07 7.04
N LYS A 287 7.73 17.95 7.36
CA LYS A 287 6.75 19.04 7.36
C LYS A 287 5.77 18.93 8.55
N PRO A 288 6.24 19.20 9.78
CA PRO A 288 5.45 18.95 11.00
C PRO A 288 4.17 19.81 11.07
N GLU A 289 4.14 20.96 10.40
CA GLU A 289 2.99 21.85 10.32
C GLU A 289 1.77 21.24 9.62
N LEU A 290 1.97 20.20 8.80
CA LEU A 290 0.89 19.54 8.06
C LEU A 290 0.17 18.46 8.89
N PHE A 291 0.70 18.12 10.06
CA PHE A 291 0.21 17.01 10.86
C PHE A 291 -0.30 17.47 12.23
N THR A 292 -1.34 16.79 12.69
CA THR A 292 -1.94 17.00 14.01
C THR A 292 -2.09 15.69 14.76
N LEU A 293 -2.02 15.79 16.08
CA LEU A 293 -2.20 14.70 17.04
C LEU A 293 -3.49 14.94 17.84
N SER A 294 -4.29 13.89 17.99
CA SER A 294 -5.51 13.87 18.79
C SER A 294 -5.45 12.72 19.78
N TYR A 295 -5.93 12.92 21.01
CA TYR A 295 -6.04 11.84 22.00
C TYR A 295 -7.42 11.17 21.91
N ILE A 296 -7.45 9.85 21.99
CA ILE A 296 -8.65 9.03 22.05
C ILE A 296 -8.97 8.73 23.51
N ASN A 297 -10.25 8.85 23.88
CA ASN A 297 -10.73 8.20 25.10
C ASN A 297 -10.86 6.68 24.84
N TRP A 298 -9.79 5.94 25.06
CA TRP A 298 -9.78 4.48 24.96
C TRP A 298 -10.45 3.90 26.20
N SER A 299 -11.48 3.09 26.00
CA SER A 299 -12.30 2.56 27.08
C SER A 299 -12.30 1.02 27.05
N PRO A 300 -12.54 0.35 28.20
CA PRO A 300 -12.68 -1.11 28.22
C PRO A 300 -13.78 -1.64 27.30
N GLN A 301 -14.78 -0.81 26.97
CA GLN A 301 -15.82 -1.15 26.00
C GLN A 301 -15.27 -1.17 24.56
N LYS A 302 -14.42 -0.20 24.19
CA LYS A 302 -13.74 -0.17 22.89
C LYS A 302 -12.79 -1.35 22.74
N GLU A 303 -12.00 -1.63 23.78
CA GLU A 303 -11.09 -2.78 23.81
C GLU A 303 -11.83 -4.10 23.58
N LYS A 304 -12.89 -4.38 24.37
CA LYS A 304 -13.72 -5.58 24.16
C LYS A 304 -14.35 -5.66 22.78
N TYR A 305 -14.81 -4.53 22.24
CA TYR A 305 -15.38 -4.46 20.89
C TYR A 305 -14.35 -4.82 19.82
N VAL A 306 -13.14 -4.25 19.90
CA VAL A 306 -12.05 -4.53 18.97
C VAL A 306 -11.62 -5.99 19.04
N SER A 307 -11.41 -6.53 20.24
CA SER A 307 -11.06 -7.95 20.40
C SER A 307 -12.13 -8.89 19.82
N SER A 308 -13.43 -8.57 19.97
CA SER A 308 -14.50 -9.35 19.34
C SER A 308 -14.47 -9.29 17.82
N LEU A 309 -14.03 -8.18 17.22
CA LEU A 309 -13.86 -8.09 15.77
C LEU A 309 -12.60 -8.84 15.31
N GLU A 310 -11.50 -8.77 16.05
CA GLU A 310 -10.30 -9.56 15.75
C GLU A 310 -10.60 -11.06 15.74
N GLU A 311 -11.34 -11.55 16.74
CA GLU A 311 -11.78 -12.94 16.81
C GLU A 311 -12.68 -13.32 15.62
N LEU A 312 -13.64 -12.45 15.27
CA LEU A 312 -14.56 -12.68 14.15
C LEU A 312 -13.85 -12.82 12.79
N PHE A 313 -12.71 -12.14 12.61
CA PHE A 313 -11.92 -12.16 11.38
C PHE A 313 -10.58 -12.87 11.52
N ALA A 314 -10.38 -13.68 12.56
CA ALA A 314 -9.11 -14.34 12.87
C ALA A 314 -8.56 -15.21 11.73
N ASN A 315 -9.43 -15.81 10.92
CA ASN A 315 -9.05 -16.62 9.75
C ASN A 315 -8.30 -15.82 8.66
N TYR A 316 -8.32 -14.49 8.73
CA TYR A 316 -7.67 -13.59 7.78
C TYR A 316 -6.41 -12.92 8.37
N SER A 317 -5.96 -13.40 9.52
CA SER A 317 -4.73 -12.94 10.17
C SER A 317 -3.48 -13.41 9.41
N SER A 318 -2.44 -12.59 9.45
CA SER A 318 -1.07 -12.96 9.08
C SER A 318 -0.12 -12.31 10.09
N ASP A 319 1.19 -12.52 9.92
CA ASP A 319 2.26 -11.86 10.69
C ASP A 319 2.39 -10.36 10.39
N ASP A 320 1.28 -9.64 10.28
CA ASP A 320 1.26 -8.22 9.96
C ASP A 320 1.57 -7.37 11.20
N ASN A 321 2.50 -6.44 11.00
CA ASN A 321 2.98 -5.51 12.01
C ASN A 321 2.05 -4.31 12.16
N ALA A 322 0.76 -4.54 12.43
CA ALA A 322 -0.17 -3.45 12.73
C ALA A 322 0.28 -2.70 14.00
N SER A 323 0.31 -1.37 13.93
CA SER A 323 0.76 -0.53 15.05
C SER A 323 -0.30 -0.35 16.13
N THR A 324 -1.58 -0.45 15.77
CA THR A 324 -2.71 -0.33 16.69
C THR A 324 -3.72 -1.46 16.50
N SER A 325 -4.56 -1.68 17.50
CA SER A 325 -5.56 -2.76 17.50
C SER A 325 -6.69 -2.50 16.48
N TYR A 326 -7.07 -1.23 16.30
CA TYR A 326 -8.07 -0.84 15.31
C TYR A 326 -7.52 -0.82 13.87
N ASP A 327 -6.21 -0.55 13.67
CA ASP A 327 -5.54 -0.79 12.38
C ASP A 327 -5.59 -2.27 12.01
N HIS A 328 -5.31 -3.14 12.98
CA HIS A 328 -5.33 -4.59 12.79
C HIS A 328 -6.73 -5.08 12.38
N VAL A 329 -7.79 -4.64 13.07
CA VAL A 329 -9.18 -4.97 12.68
C VAL A 329 -9.50 -4.52 11.25
N LEU A 330 -9.17 -3.28 10.88
CA LEU A 330 -9.44 -2.80 9.51
C LEU A 330 -8.71 -3.65 8.47
N LEU A 331 -7.45 -4.02 8.74
CA LEU A 331 -6.65 -4.87 7.87
C LEU A 331 -7.29 -6.26 7.69
N LEU A 332 -7.70 -6.92 8.78
CA LEU A 332 -8.40 -8.21 8.74
C LEU A 332 -9.68 -8.14 7.92
N MET A 333 -10.49 -7.09 8.14
CA MET A 333 -11.74 -6.89 7.39
C MET A 333 -11.50 -6.59 5.91
N LYS A 334 -10.44 -5.84 5.57
CA LYS A 334 -10.06 -5.60 4.16
C LYS A 334 -9.59 -6.88 3.48
N ARG A 335 -8.87 -7.75 4.17
CA ARG A 335 -8.44 -9.06 3.63
C ARG A 335 -9.60 -10.00 3.39
N TRP A 336 -10.51 -10.09 4.36
CA TRP A 336 -11.78 -10.78 4.17
C TRP A 336 -12.52 -10.24 2.94
N TYR A 337 -12.64 -8.92 2.81
CA TYR A 337 -13.24 -8.33 1.62
C TYR A 337 -12.50 -8.74 0.34
N MET A 338 -11.16 -8.76 0.33
CA MET A 338 -10.40 -9.17 -0.84
C MET A 338 -10.58 -10.65 -1.19
N SER A 339 -10.72 -11.54 -0.20
CA SER A 339 -10.96 -12.98 -0.43
C SER A 339 -12.35 -13.29 -0.96
N LEU A 340 -13.32 -12.37 -0.84
CA LEU A 340 -14.66 -12.59 -1.38
C LEU A 340 -14.63 -12.64 -2.93
N PRO A 341 -15.33 -13.61 -3.55
CA PRO A 341 -15.57 -13.68 -4.99
C PRO A 341 -16.25 -12.42 -5.54
N LYS A 342 -16.15 -12.20 -6.86
CA LYS A 342 -16.80 -11.06 -7.53
C LYS A 342 -18.32 -11.12 -7.39
N TYR A 343 -18.90 -12.32 -7.52
CA TYR A 343 -20.32 -12.55 -7.28
C TYR A 343 -20.75 -12.07 -5.88
N SER A 344 -20.10 -12.60 -4.84
CA SER A 344 -20.39 -12.24 -3.44
C SER A 344 -20.29 -10.73 -3.20
N LYS A 345 -19.35 -10.03 -3.85
CA LYS A 345 -19.17 -8.57 -3.67
C LYS A 345 -20.29 -7.72 -4.29
N ASN A 346 -21.03 -8.26 -5.27
CA ASN A 346 -21.97 -7.50 -6.10
C ASN A 346 -23.42 -7.95 -5.98
N VAL A 347 -23.66 -9.16 -5.46
CA VAL A 347 -25.00 -9.72 -5.25
C VAL A 347 -25.87 -8.79 -4.40
N ARG A 348 -27.13 -8.62 -4.80
CA ARG A 348 -28.14 -7.83 -4.06
C ARG A 348 -29.24 -8.70 -3.50
N VAL A 349 -29.44 -9.89 -4.05
CA VAL A 349 -30.45 -10.87 -3.63
C VAL A 349 -29.80 -12.23 -3.45
N ILE A 350 -30.03 -12.87 -2.31
CA ILE A 350 -29.57 -14.24 -2.03
C ILE A 350 -30.80 -15.04 -1.58
N ASN A 351 -31.08 -16.18 -2.21
CA ASN A 351 -32.26 -17.01 -1.92
C ASN A 351 -33.58 -16.22 -1.93
N GLY A 352 -33.76 -15.30 -2.87
CA GLY A 352 -34.94 -14.43 -2.94
C GLY A 352 -35.04 -13.36 -1.84
N ILE A 353 -34.06 -13.26 -0.93
CA ILE A 353 -34.01 -12.24 0.11
C ILE A 353 -33.08 -11.12 -0.32
N THR A 354 -33.61 -9.90 -0.40
CA THR A 354 -32.79 -8.71 -0.70
C THR A 354 -31.87 -8.39 0.46
N ILE A 355 -30.56 -8.28 0.17
CA ILE A 355 -29.55 -7.85 1.14
C ILE A 355 -29.83 -6.41 1.56
N THR A 356 -29.85 -6.18 2.88
CA THR A 356 -30.23 -4.88 3.41
C THR A 356 -29.24 -3.80 2.99
N LYS A 357 -29.71 -2.54 2.95
CA LYS A 357 -28.85 -1.39 2.63
C LYS A 357 -27.66 -1.26 3.59
N LYS A 358 -27.83 -1.66 4.85
CA LYS A 358 -26.79 -1.62 5.89
C LYS A 358 -25.69 -2.64 5.60
N ASP A 359 -26.06 -3.86 5.23
CA ASP A 359 -25.12 -4.94 4.95
C ASP A 359 -24.30 -4.66 3.67
N ARG A 360 -24.95 -4.11 2.63
CA ARG A 360 -24.24 -3.58 1.44
C ARG A 360 -23.38 -2.36 1.76
N GLY A 361 -23.81 -1.55 2.74
CA GLY A 361 -23.07 -0.40 3.24
C GLY A 361 -21.70 -0.80 3.82
N LEU A 362 -21.60 -1.94 4.52
CA LEU A 362 -20.32 -2.44 5.04
C LEU A 362 -19.32 -2.70 3.91
N ILE A 363 -19.75 -3.42 2.87
CA ILE A 363 -18.91 -3.73 1.70
C ILE A 363 -18.50 -2.46 0.96
N SER A 364 -19.41 -1.49 0.83
CA SER A 364 -19.10 -0.18 0.25
C SER A 364 -18.06 0.59 1.08
N GLU A 365 -18.17 0.54 2.41
CA GLU A 365 -17.24 1.24 3.31
C GLU A 365 -15.83 0.65 3.27
N LEU A 366 -15.71 -0.67 3.13
CA LEU A 366 -14.42 -1.36 2.99
C LEU A 366 -13.65 -1.02 1.70
N ARG A 367 -14.35 -0.52 0.66
CA ARG A 367 -13.72 -0.02 -0.57
C ARG A 367 -13.13 1.38 -0.41
N LYS A 368 -13.52 2.13 0.61
CA LYS A 368 -13.06 3.49 0.82
C LYS A 368 -11.71 3.50 1.54
N ASN A 369 -10.94 4.56 1.31
CA ASN A 369 -9.71 4.85 2.04
C ASN A 369 -10.03 5.76 3.23
N THR A 370 -10.81 5.24 4.18
CA THR A 370 -11.10 5.90 5.46
C THR A 370 -10.02 5.52 6.48
N GLY A 371 -9.66 6.44 7.38
CA GLY A 371 -8.81 6.15 8.53
C GLY A 371 -9.35 5.00 9.38
N SER A 372 -8.47 4.19 9.94
CA SER A 372 -8.82 2.99 10.71
C SER A 372 -9.67 3.27 11.95
N TYR A 373 -9.38 4.35 12.67
CA TYR A 373 -10.15 4.73 13.85
C TYR A 373 -11.55 5.17 13.44
N ASP A 374 -11.64 6.10 12.49
CA ASP A 374 -12.92 6.61 11.99
C ASP A 374 -13.76 5.47 11.38
N PHE A 375 -13.14 4.55 10.65
CA PHE A 375 -13.80 3.37 10.12
C PHE A 375 -14.41 2.52 11.25
N VAL A 376 -13.59 2.10 12.22
CA VAL A 376 -13.97 1.13 13.26
C VAL A 376 -14.97 1.71 14.25
N PHE A 377 -14.82 2.99 14.64
CA PHE A 377 -15.55 3.60 15.74
C PHE A 377 -16.63 4.59 15.33
N ASP A 378 -16.59 5.15 14.11
CA ASP A 378 -17.59 6.13 13.65
C ASP A 378 -18.40 5.60 12.46
N ASN A 379 -17.76 5.10 11.41
CA ASN A 379 -18.42 4.73 10.17
C ASN A 379 -19.19 3.42 10.32
N LEU A 380 -18.61 2.41 10.98
CA LEU A 380 -19.28 1.14 11.25
C LEU A 380 -20.57 1.32 12.09
N PRO A 381 -20.56 1.94 13.29
CA PRO A 381 -21.79 2.15 14.03
C PRO A 381 -22.83 2.95 13.24
N ARG A 382 -22.41 4.02 12.56
CA ARG A 382 -23.28 4.89 11.77
C ARG A 382 -23.95 4.14 10.63
N ASN A 383 -23.23 3.26 9.93
CA ASN A 383 -23.78 2.43 8.85
C ASN A 383 -24.95 1.55 9.35
N TYR A 384 -24.84 1.00 10.55
CA TYR A 384 -25.91 0.20 11.15
C TYR A 384 -26.98 1.03 11.89
N GLY A 385 -26.86 2.36 11.91
CA GLY A 385 -27.77 3.28 12.59
C GLY A 385 -27.63 3.28 14.11
N LEU A 386 -26.43 2.96 14.62
CA LEU A 386 -26.09 2.92 16.03
C LEU A 386 -25.27 4.16 16.42
N SER A 387 -25.47 4.64 17.65
CA SER A 387 -24.75 5.81 18.18
C SER A 387 -23.36 5.50 18.75
N GLY A 388 -22.99 4.22 18.83
CA GLY A 388 -21.69 3.81 19.36
C GLY A 388 -21.42 2.31 19.21
N VAL A 389 -20.27 1.89 19.76
CA VAL A 389 -19.78 0.51 19.67
C VAL A 389 -20.33 -0.40 20.77
N GLY A 390 -20.46 -1.69 20.48
CA GLY A 390 -20.90 -2.67 21.46
C GLY A 390 -21.29 -4.01 20.83
N LYS A 391 -21.75 -4.96 21.67
CA LYS A 391 -22.08 -6.33 21.25
C LYS A 391 -23.11 -6.40 20.12
N THR A 392 -24.10 -5.49 20.13
CA THR A 392 -25.13 -5.44 19.08
C THR A 392 -24.54 -5.14 17.71
N LEU A 393 -23.54 -4.25 17.63
CA LEU A 393 -22.85 -3.95 16.39
C LEU A 393 -22.05 -5.15 15.89
N VAL A 394 -21.31 -5.82 16.78
CA VAL A 394 -20.58 -7.05 16.44
C VAL A 394 -21.51 -8.11 15.85
N LYS A 395 -22.68 -8.35 16.46
CA LYS A 395 -23.68 -9.28 15.93
C LYS A 395 -24.20 -8.91 14.53
N HIS A 396 -24.38 -7.61 14.25
CA HIS A 396 -24.77 -7.18 12.91
C HIS A 396 -23.65 -7.41 11.88
N ILE A 397 -22.40 -7.15 12.25
CA ILE A 397 -21.22 -7.39 11.40
C ILE A 397 -21.04 -8.89 11.16
N GLU A 398 -21.16 -9.72 12.20
CA GLU A 398 -21.13 -11.19 12.12
C GLU A 398 -22.20 -11.72 11.17
N LYS A 399 -23.44 -11.27 11.32
CA LYS A 399 -24.54 -11.65 10.40
C LYS A 399 -24.22 -11.22 8.97
N THR A 400 -23.69 -10.01 8.78
CA THR A 400 -23.30 -9.52 7.45
C THR A 400 -22.21 -10.39 6.85
N LYS A 401 -21.19 -10.74 7.64
CA LYS A 401 -20.09 -11.62 7.24
C LYS A 401 -20.63 -12.99 6.79
N GLN A 402 -21.50 -13.61 7.58
CA GLN A 402 -22.12 -14.90 7.24
C GLN A 402 -22.91 -14.85 5.92
N ILE A 403 -23.64 -13.76 5.66
CA ILE A 403 -24.38 -13.59 4.39
C ILE A 403 -23.43 -13.63 3.19
N TYR A 404 -22.30 -12.92 3.26
CA TYR A 404 -21.36 -12.85 2.13
C TYR A 404 -20.45 -14.06 2.02
N ASP A 405 -20.07 -14.69 3.14
CA ASP A 405 -19.30 -15.94 3.16
C ASP A 405 -20.09 -17.09 2.51
N ASN A 406 -21.41 -17.16 2.78
CA ASN A 406 -22.27 -18.22 2.26
C ASN A 406 -22.89 -17.89 0.89
N ALA A 407 -22.63 -16.71 0.32
CA ALA A 407 -23.31 -16.27 -0.91
C ALA A 407 -23.10 -17.23 -2.09
N LEU A 408 -21.90 -17.78 -2.27
CA LEU A 408 -21.63 -18.77 -3.31
C LEU A 408 -22.35 -20.10 -3.08
N GLU A 409 -22.40 -20.57 -1.84
CA GLU A 409 -23.12 -21.80 -1.49
C GLU A 409 -24.62 -21.62 -1.73
N CYS A 410 -25.18 -20.45 -1.41
CA CYS A 410 -26.54 -20.11 -1.76
C CYS A 410 -26.77 -20.08 -3.28
N LEU A 411 -25.85 -19.50 -4.06
CA LEU A 411 -25.93 -19.52 -5.52
C LEU A 411 -25.94 -20.96 -6.05
N LYS A 412 -25.05 -21.84 -5.57
CA LYS A 412 -25.04 -23.26 -5.97
C LYS A 412 -26.39 -23.92 -5.70
N ASN A 413 -26.96 -23.70 -4.52
CA ASN A 413 -28.29 -24.21 -4.17
C ASN A 413 -29.39 -23.65 -5.07
N GLU A 414 -29.35 -22.36 -5.42
CA GLU A 414 -30.29 -21.74 -6.35
C GLU A 414 -30.21 -22.37 -7.76
N LEU A 415 -29.00 -22.57 -8.29
CA LEU A 415 -28.78 -23.25 -9.56
C LEU A 415 -29.25 -24.70 -9.52
N ALA A 416 -29.02 -25.41 -8.41
CA ALA A 416 -29.54 -26.76 -8.20
C ALA A 416 -31.07 -26.79 -8.26
N GLN A 417 -31.74 -25.81 -7.66
CA GLN A 417 -33.20 -25.70 -7.70
C GLN A 417 -33.71 -25.36 -9.10
N ILE A 418 -33.02 -24.50 -9.85
CA ILE A 418 -33.35 -24.23 -11.26
C ILE A 418 -33.27 -25.53 -12.07
N LEU A 419 -32.21 -26.32 -11.91
CA LEU A 419 -32.07 -27.61 -12.59
C LEU A 419 -33.16 -28.61 -12.17
N ARG A 420 -33.46 -28.71 -10.87
CA ARG A 420 -34.53 -29.60 -10.35
C ARG A 420 -35.89 -29.22 -10.93
N ASN A 421 -36.24 -27.94 -10.90
CA ASN A 421 -37.51 -27.44 -11.44
C ASN A 421 -37.59 -27.59 -12.96
N THR A 422 -36.45 -27.46 -13.66
CA THR A 422 -36.42 -27.57 -15.10
C THR A 422 -36.44 -29.02 -15.57
N PHE A 423 -35.83 -29.98 -14.88
CA PHE A 423 -35.72 -31.37 -15.39
C PHE A 423 -36.58 -32.39 -14.64
N CYS A 424 -37.19 -32.04 -13.50
CA CYS A 424 -38.10 -32.97 -12.84
C CYS A 424 -39.39 -33.14 -13.66
N THR A 425 -39.76 -34.40 -13.87
CA THR A 425 -40.90 -34.81 -14.70
C THR A 425 -42.02 -35.49 -13.89
N LEU A 426 -41.89 -35.49 -12.56
CA LEU A 426 -42.86 -36.03 -11.59
C LEU A 426 -43.55 -34.88 -10.83
N ASP A 427 -44.63 -35.18 -10.11
CA ASP A 427 -45.29 -34.21 -9.22
C ASP A 427 -44.29 -33.69 -8.15
N SER A 428 -44.39 -32.39 -7.83
CA SER A 428 -43.42 -31.63 -7.02
C SER A 428 -43.07 -32.24 -5.66
N SER A 429 -44.01 -32.96 -5.02
CA SER A 429 -43.79 -33.61 -3.72
C SER A 429 -42.88 -34.85 -3.75
N ASN A 430 -42.74 -35.50 -4.90
CA ASN A 430 -41.82 -36.63 -5.09
C ASN A 430 -40.43 -36.16 -5.54
N CYS A 431 -40.35 -35.04 -6.26
CA CYS A 431 -39.08 -34.43 -6.72
C CYS A 431 -38.17 -33.98 -5.56
N GLU A 432 -38.74 -33.49 -4.46
CA GLU A 432 -37.95 -33.04 -3.29
C GLU A 432 -37.16 -34.17 -2.61
N LYS A 433 -37.56 -35.44 -2.80
CA LYS A 433 -36.91 -36.62 -2.18
C LYS A 433 -35.85 -37.26 -3.06
N MET A 434 -35.72 -36.83 -4.32
CA MET A 434 -34.76 -37.38 -5.27
C MET A 434 -33.46 -36.57 -5.28
N SER A 435 -32.30 -37.20 -5.52
CA SER A 435 -31.06 -36.48 -5.78
C SER A 435 -31.11 -35.80 -7.15
N LEU A 436 -30.32 -34.74 -7.34
CA LEU A 436 -30.23 -34.05 -8.63
C LEU A 436 -29.76 -35.02 -9.72
N THR A 437 -28.79 -35.88 -9.39
CA THR A 437 -28.28 -36.94 -10.27
C THR A 437 -29.39 -37.85 -10.79
N SER A 438 -30.31 -38.29 -9.92
CA SER A 438 -31.42 -39.15 -10.33
C SER A 438 -32.42 -38.41 -11.21
N ILE A 439 -32.76 -37.17 -10.88
CA ILE A 439 -33.67 -36.34 -11.69
C ILE A 439 -33.12 -36.17 -13.12
N ILE A 440 -31.83 -35.86 -13.24
CA ILE A 440 -31.17 -35.67 -14.53
C ILE A 440 -31.11 -36.98 -15.31
N ARG A 441 -30.75 -38.10 -14.67
CA ARG A 441 -30.71 -39.41 -15.34
C ARG A 441 -32.09 -39.86 -15.82
N ASP A 442 -33.11 -39.72 -14.99
CA ASP A 442 -34.49 -40.09 -15.34
C ASP A 442 -35.03 -39.24 -16.50
N TRP A 443 -34.62 -37.97 -16.60
CA TRP A 443 -34.92 -37.14 -17.76
C TRP A 443 -34.16 -37.59 -19.01
N CYS A 444 -32.85 -37.87 -18.90
CA CYS A 444 -32.04 -38.38 -20.01
C CYS A 444 -32.57 -39.71 -20.57
N GLU A 445 -33.07 -40.61 -19.71
CA GLU A 445 -33.67 -41.89 -20.11
C GLU A 445 -34.98 -41.75 -20.89
N LYS A 446 -35.64 -40.58 -20.85
CA LYS A 446 -36.87 -40.30 -21.62
C LYS A 446 -36.61 -39.80 -23.04
N LEU A 447 -35.38 -39.35 -23.32
CA LEU A 447 -35.01 -38.84 -24.64
C LEU A 447 -34.72 -40.00 -25.60
N GLU A 448 -34.90 -39.75 -26.90
CA GLU A 448 -34.50 -40.70 -27.93
C GLU A 448 -32.96 -40.86 -27.93
N PRO A 449 -32.41 -42.10 -27.99
CA PRO A 449 -30.95 -42.31 -27.99
C PRO A 449 -30.21 -41.51 -29.06
N GLU A 450 -30.84 -41.30 -30.21
CA GLU A 450 -30.33 -40.53 -31.35
C GLU A 450 -30.12 -39.03 -31.00
N ALA A 451 -30.78 -38.50 -29.98
CA ALA A 451 -30.59 -37.11 -29.53
C ALA A 451 -29.18 -36.88 -28.94
N PHE A 452 -28.57 -37.90 -28.33
CA PHE A 452 -27.20 -37.82 -27.79
C PHE A 452 -26.11 -37.86 -28.88
N GLU A 453 -26.49 -38.26 -30.09
CA GLU A 453 -25.63 -38.33 -31.28
C GLU A 453 -25.68 -37.05 -32.12
N GLN A 454 -26.70 -36.22 -31.93
CA GLN A 454 -26.89 -34.95 -32.64
C GLN A 454 -25.96 -33.84 -32.11
N LEU A 455 -25.36 -33.07 -33.02
CA LEU A 455 -24.62 -31.86 -32.72
C LEU A 455 -25.53 -30.64 -32.94
N PHE A 456 -26.12 -30.15 -31.85
CA PHE A 456 -26.97 -28.96 -31.87
C PHE A 456 -26.13 -27.68 -31.96
N SER A 457 -26.66 -26.67 -32.66
CA SER A 457 -25.98 -25.37 -32.85
C SER A 457 -25.93 -24.50 -31.60
N ASP A 458 -26.80 -24.74 -30.62
CA ASP A 458 -26.91 -23.97 -29.39
C ASP A 458 -26.07 -24.51 -28.22
N GLY A 459 -25.44 -25.68 -28.40
CA GLY A 459 -24.66 -26.34 -27.36
C GLY A 459 -25.42 -27.39 -26.54
N THR A 460 -26.67 -27.72 -26.90
CA THR A 460 -27.46 -28.79 -26.25
C THR A 460 -26.70 -30.13 -26.21
N ASN A 461 -25.91 -30.43 -27.24
CA ASN A 461 -25.06 -31.63 -27.28
C ASN A 461 -24.00 -31.66 -26.15
N ARG A 462 -23.43 -30.50 -25.78
CA ARG A 462 -22.49 -30.39 -24.65
C ARG A 462 -23.21 -30.60 -23.32
N CYS A 463 -24.44 -30.09 -23.20
CA CYS A 463 -25.31 -30.29 -22.03
C CYS A 463 -25.65 -31.78 -21.85
N LEU A 464 -26.15 -32.44 -22.89
CA LEU A 464 -26.49 -33.87 -22.88
C LEU A 464 -25.29 -34.75 -22.54
N LYS A 465 -24.11 -34.43 -23.08
CA LYS A 465 -22.87 -35.15 -22.73
C LYS A 465 -22.53 -35.02 -21.24
N LEU A 466 -22.60 -33.79 -20.70
CA LEU A 466 -22.33 -33.54 -19.28
C LEU A 466 -23.35 -34.25 -18.37
N PHE A 467 -24.62 -34.31 -18.78
CA PHE A 467 -25.69 -34.94 -18.02
C PHE A 467 -25.59 -36.47 -18.06
N ASN A 468 -25.12 -37.06 -19.16
CA ASN A 468 -24.86 -38.50 -19.23
C ASN A 468 -23.70 -38.93 -18.31
N GLU A 469 -22.76 -38.02 -18.04
CA GLU A 469 -21.62 -38.23 -17.12
C GLU A 469 -21.92 -37.75 -15.68
N VAL A 470 -23.20 -37.52 -15.32
CA VAL A 470 -23.57 -36.97 -14.02
C VAL A 470 -23.10 -37.85 -12.86
N THR A 471 -22.48 -37.22 -11.86
CA THR A 471 -21.97 -37.88 -10.65
C THR A 471 -22.80 -37.53 -9.42
N ASN A 472 -22.54 -38.19 -8.30
CA ASN A 472 -23.17 -37.88 -7.00
C ASN A 472 -22.62 -36.60 -6.34
N ASP A 473 -21.53 -36.03 -6.86
CA ASP A 473 -21.01 -34.72 -6.44
C ASP A 473 -21.84 -33.61 -7.09
N GLU A 474 -22.91 -33.18 -6.41
CA GLU A 474 -23.83 -32.15 -6.91
C GLU A 474 -23.11 -30.80 -7.09
N ASP A 475 -22.20 -30.42 -6.20
CA ASP A 475 -21.48 -29.14 -6.27
C ASP A 475 -20.59 -29.05 -7.51
N ALA A 476 -19.75 -30.06 -7.74
CA ALA A 476 -18.88 -30.10 -8.91
C ALA A 476 -19.69 -30.19 -10.21
N PHE A 477 -20.83 -30.88 -10.17
CA PHE A 477 -21.75 -30.95 -11.30
C PHE A 477 -22.39 -29.59 -11.62
N ILE A 478 -22.84 -28.85 -10.60
CA ILE A 478 -23.41 -27.51 -10.76
C ILE A 478 -22.36 -26.56 -11.34
N GLU A 479 -21.13 -26.55 -10.84
CA GLU A 479 -20.05 -25.69 -11.35
C GLU A 479 -19.73 -25.99 -12.83
N LYS A 480 -19.66 -27.27 -13.21
CA LYS A 480 -19.44 -27.68 -14.61
C LYS A 480 -20.61 -27.27 -15.50
N THR A 481 -21.85 -27.43 -15.02
CA THR A 481 -23.06 -27.09 -15.76
C THR A 481 -23.18 -25.58 -15.95
N ALA A 482 -22.93 -24.81 -14.89
CA ALA A 482 -22.87 -23.36 -14.89
C ALA A 482 -21.85 -22.83 -15.90
N LYS A 483 -20.63 -23.39 -15.89
CA LYS A 483 -19.59 -23.04 -16.85
C LYS A 483 -19.94 -23.43 -18.28
N MET A 484 -20.56 -24.60 -18.49
CA MET A 484 -20.97 -25.04 -19.83
C MET A 484 -22.05 -24.13 -20.42
N ALA A 485 -23.03 -23.74 -19.61
CA ALA A 485 -24.16 -22.94 -20.04
C ALA A 485 -23.83 -21.45 -20.21
N THR A 486 -22.81 -20.91 -19.52
CA THR A 486 -22.51 -19.46 -19.53
C THR A 486 -21.09 -19.11 -19.97
N ASP A 487 -20.22 -20.11 -20.18
CA ASP A 487 -18.77 -19.97 -20.39
C ASP A 487 -18.01 -19.24 -19.25
N LEU A 488 -18.67 -18.96 -18.12
CA LEU A 488 -18.12 -18.26 -16.95
C LEU A 488 -18.14 -19.14 -15.70
N ARG A 489 -17.17 -18.94 -14.82
CA ARG A 489 -17.18 -19.56 -13.48
C ARG A 489 -18.11 -18.79 -12.55
N ILE A 490 -18.78 -19.50 -11.64
CA ILE A 490 -19.79 -18.92 -10.74
C ILE A 490 -19.26 -17.79 -9.85
N GLU A 491 -17.96 -17.77 -9.57
CA GLU A 491 -17.30 -16.72 -8.79
C GLU A 491 -17.30 -15.36 -9.48
N ASP A 492 -17.40 -15.34 -10.81
CA ASP A 492 -17.31 -14.15 -11.66
C ASP A 492 -18.68 -13.58 -12.07
N TRP A 493 -19.75 -14.25 -11.66
CA TRP A 493 -21.12 -13.95 -12.04
C TRP A 493 -21.64 -12.66 -11.40
N ASP A 494 -22.68 -12.12 -12.03
CA ASP A 494 -23.62 -11.15 -11.47
C ASP A 494 -25.06 -11.67 -11.65
N GLU A 495 -26.05 -10.85 -11.30
CA GLU A 495 -27.47 -11.24 -11.38
C GLU A 495 -27.94 -11.51 -12.82
N ASP A 496 -27.34 -10.85 -13.82
CA ASP A 496 -27.72 -11.02 -15.22
C ASP A 496 -27.28 -12.40 -15.74
N ILE A 497 -26.10 -12.88 -15.32
CA ILE A 497 -25.60 -14.21 -15.68
C ILE A 497 -26.48 -15.33 -15.11
N ILE A 498 -27.12 -15.14 -13.95
CA ILE A 498 -28.09 -16.13 -13.42
C ILE A 498 -29.28 -16.28 -14.37
N THR A 499 -29.80 -15.16 -14.88
CA THR A 499 -30.92 -15.20 -15.84
C THR A 499 -30.51 -15.82 -17.18
N LEU A 500 -29.28 -15.55 -17.64
CA LEU A 500 -28.71 -16.20 -18.82
C LEU A 500 -28.60 -17.72 -18.63
N PHE A 501 -28.12 -18.17 -17.47
CA PHE A 501 -28.07 -19.58 -17.13
C PHE A 501 -29.45 -20.23 -17.19
N GLU A 502 -30.46 -19.65 -16.54
CA GLU A 502 -31.81 -20.18 -16.53
C GLU A 502 -32.40 -20.29 -17.96
N ASN A 503 -32.20 -19.26 -18.79
CA ASN A 503 -32.68 -19.26 -20.17
C ASN A 503 -31.99 -20.33 -21.02
N ASN A 504 -30.66 -20.44 -20.92
CA ASN A 504 -29.90 -21.43 -21.68
C ASN A 504 -30.28 -22.87 -21.27
N ILE A 505 -30.48 -23.12 -19.97
CA ILE A 505 -30.91 -24.43 -19.48
C ILE A 505 -32.31 -24.81 -20.00
N LYS A 506 -33.25 -23.87 -20.03
CA LYS A 506 -34.58 -24.11 -20.61
C LYS A 506 -34.49 -24.37 -22.11
N GLN A 507 -33.70 -23.58 -22.84
CA GLN A 507 -33.47 -23.76 -24.26
C GLN A 507 -32.87 -25.15 -24.58
N TYR A 508 -31.90 -25.62 -23.79
CA TYR A 508 -31.31 -26.95 -23.98
C TYR A 508 -32.33 -28.06 -23.77
N ARG A 509 -33.20 -27.91 -22.76
CA ARG A 509 -34.29 -28.85 -22.52
C ARG A 509 -35.27 -28.89 -23.70
N GLU A 510 -35.76 -27.74 -24.14
CA GLU A 510 -36.73 -27.63 -25.24
C GLU A 510 -36.15 -28.19 -26.55
N THR A 511 -34.88 -27.90 -26.84
CA THR A 511 -34.19 -28.39 -28.03
C THR A 511 -34.00 -29.90 -28.00
N ALA A 512 -33.67 -30.48 -26.84
CA ALA A 512 -33.55 -31.92 -26.68
C ALA A 512 -34.92 -32.64 -26.76
N GLU A 513 -35.98 -32.10 -26.16
CA GLU A 513 -37.32 -32.70 -26.17
C GLU A 513 -38.04 -32.57 -27.52
N SER A 514 -37.76 -31.51 -28.29
CA SER A 514 -38.31 -31.33 -29.64
C SER A 514 -37.61 -32.13 -30.72
N PHE A 515 -36.47 -32.76 -30.40
CA PHE A 515 -35.80 -33.66 -31.31
C PHE A 515 -36.61 -34.95 -31.45
N HIS A 516 -37.16 -35.16 -32.64
CA HIS A 516 -37.78 -36.42 -33.04
C HIS A 516 -37.03 -36.98 -34.22
N HIS A 517 -36.55 -38.22 -34.09
CA HIS A 517 -35.94 -38.93 -35.18
C HIS A 517 -37.04 -39.32 -36.18
N GLU A 518 -37.09 -38.64 -37.33
CA GLU A 518 -37.95 -39.03 -38.44
C GLU A 518 -37.48 -40.38 -39.03
N LYS A 519 -37.99 -41.49 -38.47
CA LYS A 519 -37.97 -42.78 -39.17
C LYS A 519 -39.01 -42.70 -40.28
N GLU A 520 -38.54 -42.74 -41.51
CA GLU A 520 -39.31 -42.83 -42.76
C GLU A 520 -39.99 -41.53 -43.22
N ARG A 521 -39.23 -40.66 -43.89
CA ARG A 521 -39.76 -40.03 -45.11
C ARG A 521 -39.32 -40.87 -46.30
N ASP A 522 -40.30 -41.46 -46.98
CA ASP A 522 -40.16 -41.89 -48.35
C ASP A 522 -39.40 -40.83 -49.14
N ILE A 523 -38.39 -41.28 -49.88
CA ILE A 523 -37.49 -40.50 -50.72
C ILE A 523 -38.32 -39.59 -51.63
N SER A 524 -38.51 -38.35 -51.18
CA SER A 524 -38.86 -37.21 -52.02
C SER A 524 -37.55 -36.43 -52.20
N PRO A 525 -37.08 -36.20 -53.44
CA PRO A 525 -35.68 -35.92 -53.72
C PRO A 525 -35.31 -34.44 -53.48
N ASN A 526 -35.75 -33.84 -52.36
CA ASN A 526 -35.49 -32.41 -52.13
C ASN A 526 -35.49 -31.93 -50.66
N SER A 527 -35.23 -32.76 -49.65
CA SER A 527 -35.03 -32.25 -48.28
C SER A 527 -34.06 -33.04 -47.38
N ASP A 528 -33.00 -33.63 -47.93
CA ASP A 528 -31.93 -34.26 -47.12
C ASP A 528 -30.64 -33.45 -47.27
N GLU A 529 -30.41 -32.50 -46.38
CA GLU A 529 -29.11 -31.80 -46.26
C GLU A 529 -28.51 -31.97 -44.85
N ASP A 530 -28.70 -33.13 -44.23
CA ASP A 530 -28.05 -33.47 -42.95
C ASP A 530 -26.84 -34.39 -43.17
N TYR A 531 -25.76 -34.14 -42.44
CA TYR A 531 -24.55 -34.96 -42.46
C TYR A 531 -24.59 -36.02 -41.36
N GLU A 532 -24.31 -37.28 -41.69
CA GLU A 532 -24.11 -38.38 -40.76
C GLU A 532 -22.68 -38.93 -40.86
N LEU A 533 -21.96 -38.94 -39.72
CA LEU A 533 -20.60 -39.46 -39.60
C LEU A 533 -20.58 -40.67 -38.68
N ILE A 534 -19.96 -41.78 -39.11
CA ILE A 534 -19.83 -43.01 -38.32
C ILE A 534 -18.35 -43.29 -38.05
N PHE A 535 -17.93 -43.13 -36.79
CA PHE A 535 -16.58 -43.49 -36.34
C PHE A 535 -16.59 -44.90 -35.75
N LYS A 536 -15.73 -45.79 -36.24
CA LYS A 536 -15.52 -47.12 -35.66
C LYS A 536 -14.33 -47.07 -34.70
N GLU A 537 -14.56 -47.40 -33.44
CA GLU A 537 -13.50 -47.49 -32.45
C GLU A 537 -12.82 -48.88 -32.43
N LYS A 538 -11.63 -48.97 -31.83
CA LYS A 538 -10.79 -50.20 -31.85
C LYS A 538 -11.42 -51.40 -31.13
N ASN A 539 -12.39 -51.14 -30.26
CA ASN A 539 -13.23 -52.10 -29.53
C ASN A 539 -14.42 -52.64 -30.36
N GLY A 540 -14.68 -52.08 -31.55
CA GLY A 540 -15.80 -52.49 -32.42
C GLY A 540 -17.07 -51.66 -32.27
N ASP A 541 -17.08 -50.71 -31.32
CA ASP A 541 -18.22 -49.81 -31.10
C ASP A 541 -18.28 -48.72 -32.19
N LYS A 542 -19.50 -48.35 -32.59
CA LYS A 542 -19.76 -47.31 -33.58
C LYS A 542 -20.26 -46.06 -32.87
N ILE A 543 -19.57 -44.93 -33.06
CA ILE A 543 -20.03 -43.62 -32.62
C ILE A 543 -20.61 -42.93 -33.85
N ILE A 544 -21.91 -42.62 -33.81
CA ILE A 544 -22.60 -41.88 -34.85
C ILE A 544 -22.69 -40.41 -34.42
N LYS A 545 -22.43 -39.48 -35.35
CA LYS A 545 -22.55 -38.04 -35.15
C LYS A 545 -23.35 -37.42 -36.30
N ARG A 546 -24.36 -36.62 -35.96
CA ARG A 546 -25.26 -36.00 -36.95
C ARG A 546 -25.30 -34.47 -36.79
N PHE A 547 -25.32 -33.74 -37.90
CA PHE A 547 -25.45 -32.28 -37.90
C PHE A 547 -26.05 -31.78 -39.21
N ALA A 548 -26.83 -30.70 -39.14
CA ALA A 548 -27.42 -30.08 -40.32
C ALA A 548 -26.39 -29.32 -41.14
N LYS A 549 -26.53 -29.31 -42.47
CA LYS A 549 -25.78 -28.41 -43.34
C LYS A 549 -26.21 -26.97 -43.08
N VAL A 550 -25.22 -26.09 -42.93
CA VAL A 550 -25.43 -24.66 -42.70
C VAL A 550 -24.93 -23.90 -43.91
N GLU A 551 -25.60 -22.81 -44.28
CA GLU A 551 -25.11 -21.92 -45.35
C GLU A 551 -23.77 -21.30 -44.96
N ASP A 552 -22.80 -21.36 -45.88
CA ASP A 552 -21.47 -20.80 -45.66
C ASP A 552 -21.54 -19.28 -45.49
N SER A 553 -21.02 -18.77 -44.38
CA SER A 553 -20.78 -17.33 -44.25
C SER A 553 -19.62 -16.89 -45.16
N SER A 554 -19.54 -15.61 -45.50
CA SER A 554 -18.39 -15.06 -46.25
C SER A 554 -17.03 -15.32 -45.57
N ARG A 555 -17.00 -15.45 -44.25
CA ARG A 555 -15.80 -15.89 -43.49
C ARG A 555 -15.58 -17.41 -43.59
N GLY A 556 -16.66 -18.19 -43.69
CA GLY A 556 -16.63 -19.63 -43.93
C GLY A 556 -16.02 -19.97 -45.30
N GLU A 557 -16.41 -19.25 -46.36
CA GLU A 557 -15.80 -19.41 -47.69
C GLU A 557 -14.30 -19.11 -47.68
N LEU A 558 -13.84 -18.11 -46.92
CA LEU A 558 -12.41 -17.83 -46.76
C LEU A 558 -11.68 -18.98 -46.06
N LEU A 559 -12.27 -19.57 -45.02
CA LEU A 559 -11.71 -20.74 -44.33
C LEU A 559 -11.67 -21.97 -45.27
N TYR A 560 -12.74 -22.21 -46.02
CA TYR A 560 -12.80 -23.26 -47.03
C TYR A 560 -11.66 -23.12 -48.05
N ASN A 561 -11.53 -21.94 -48.65
CA ASN A 561 -10.48 -21.65 -49.62
C ASN A 561 -9.06 -21.79 -49.02
N ALA A 562 -8.87 -21.40 -47.76
CA ALA A 562 -7.60 -21.56 -47.05
C ALA A 562 -7.25 -23.03 -46.81
N ILE A 563 -8.22 -23.84 -46.35
CA ILE A 563 -8.02 -25.28 -46.13
C ILE A 563 -7.74 -25.99 -47.46
N CYS A 564 -8.50 -25.70 -48.51
CA CYS A 564 -8.27 -26.25 -49.84
C CYS A 564 -6.87 -25.87 -50.37
N SER A 565 -6.50 -24.59 -50.28
CA SER A 565 -5.17 -24.11 -50.67
C SER A 565 -4.04 -24.81 -49.91
N GLN A 566 -4.20 -25.03 -48.60
CA GLN A 566 -3.21 -25.76 -47.80
C GLN A 566 -3.11 -27.24 -48.23
N LEU A 567 -4.24 -27.92 -48.43
CA LEU A 567 -4.27 -29.32 -48.89
C LEU A 567 -3.70 -29.49 -50.29
N ASP A 568 -3.93 -28.53 -51.18
CA ASP A 568 -3.40 -28.50 -52.54
C ASP A 568 -1.89 -28.18 -52.54
N SER A 569 -1.45 -27.26 -51.68
CA SER A 569 -0.03 -26.91 -51.54
C SER A 569 0.83 -28.08 -51.03
N MET A 570 0.23 -28.98 -50.25
CA MET A 570 0.89 -30.21 -49.78
C MET A 570 1.08 -31.27 -50.89
N GLY A 571 0.53 -31.03 -52.09
CA GLY A 571 0.91 -31.72 -53.34
C GLY A 571 1.07 -33.24 -53.22
N GLN A 572 2.20 -33.77 -53.70
CA GLN A 572 2.63 -35.18 -53.59
C GLN A 572 3.34 -35.53 -52.27
N ALA A 573 3.50 -34.58 -51.34
CA ALA A 573 4.26 -34.81 -50.10
C ALA A 573 3.53 -35.74 -49.13
N ILE A 574 2.20 -35.78 -49.21
CA ILE A 574 1.32 -36.67 -48.45
C ILE A 574 0.27 -37.27 -49.39
N THR A 575 -0.14 -38.50 -49.11
CA THR A 575 -1.11 -39.19 -49.98
C THR A 575 -2.51 -38.61 -49.80
N GLU A 576 -3.37 -38.75 -50.82
CA GLU A 576 -4.79 -38.38 -50.70
C GLU A 576 -5.51 -39.14 -49.57
N GLN A 577 -5.05 -40.36 -49.25
CA GLN A 577 -5.56 -41.16 -48.13
C GLN A 577 -5.19 -40.53 -46.78
N GLU A 578 -3.96 -40.02 -46.66
CA GLU A 578 -3.45 -39.33 -45.47
C GLU A 578 -4.12 -37.97 -45.27
N LYS A 579 -4.35 -37.21 -46.36
CA LYS A 579 -5.15 -35.97 -46.32
C LYS A 579 -6.57 -36.23 -45.80
N ARG A 580 -7.25 -37.26 -46.32
CA ARG A 580 -8.57 -37.68 -45.85
C ARG A 580 -8.55 -38.09 -44.38
N GLN A 581 -7.53 -38.82 -43.93
CA GLN A 581 -7.39 -39.20 -42.52
C GLN A 581 -7.23 -37.96 -41.63
N ILE A 582 -6.37 -37.01 -42.00
CA ILE A 582 -6.17 -35.77 -41.22
C ILE A 582 -7.47 -34.97 -41.12
N LEU A 583 -8.20 -34.80 -42.23
CA LEU A 583 -9.51 -34.12 -42.21
C LEU A 583 -10.52 -34.85 -41.31
N MET A 584 -10.56 -36.19 -41.37
CA MET A 584 -11.41 -36.99 -40.50
C MET A 584 -10.99 -36.90 -39.02
N GLU A 585 -9.70 -36.79 -38.71
CA GLU A 585 -9.20 -36.59 -37.34
C GLU A 585 -9.51 -35.18 -36.82
N ILE A 586 -9.45 -34.16 -37.68
CA ILE A 586 -9.86 -32.79 -37.36
C ILE A 586 -11.38 -32.75 -37.10
N LEU A 587 -12.19 -33.34 -37.99
CA LEU A 587 -13.63 -33.50 -37.79
C LEU A 587 -13.94 -34.25 -36.49
N LYS A 588 -13.22 -35.34 -36.20
CA LYS A 588 -13.37 -36.10 -34.94
C LYS A 588 -13.04 -35.26 -33.69
N LYS A 589 -12.19 -34.22 -33.79
CA LYS A 589 -11.93 -33.30 -32.67
C LYS A 589 -13.00 -32.20 -32.52
N MET A 590 -13.76 -31.92 -33.58
CA MET A 590 -14.81 -30.91 -33.60
C MET A 590 -16.17 -31.47 -33.17
N CYS A 591 -16.38 -32.78 -33.33
CA CYS A 591 -17.51 -33.55 -32.80
C CYS A 591 -17.28 -33.99 -31.34
#